data_AF-A0A950D4I1-F1
#
_entry.id   AF-A0A950D4I1-F1
#
_cell.length_a   1.000
_cell.length_b   1.000
_cell.length_c   1.000
_cell.angle_alpha   90.00
_cell.angle_beta   90.00
_cell.angle_gamma   90.00
#
_symmetry.space_group_name_H-M   'P 1'
#
loop_
_entity.id
_entity.type
_entity.pdbx_description
1 polymer ?
#
loop_
_entity_poly.entity_id
_entity_poly.type
_entity_poly.pdbx_seq_one_letter_code
_entity_poly.pdbx_strand_id
1 'polypeptide(L)'
;MEGARIWVLCIAAAVLYGELHDQITARVCVEYFTIGHPPVFATDSPTLLALGWGFIATWWVGAILGLMVVACARIGPRPKLSARELLLPLCCLMVGAGLCALIAGIAGYVSARNGGVSLDGYLGALTPAAKHAAFIADWWAHTTSYAAAFAGSLALSGWIVWRRAWQTRSGSAAVELAPVKTGHVS
;
A
#
# COMPACT_ATOMS: atom_id res chain seq x y z
N MET A 1 17.85 16.00 0.18
CA MET A 1 17.05 15.49 1.32
C MET A 1 15.63 15.04 0.93
N GLU A 2 14.89 15.74 0.07
CA GLU A 2 13.50 15.35 -0.28
C GLU A 2 13.33 13.90 -0.79
N GLY A 3 14.25 13.37 -1.60
CA GLY A 3 14.18 11.98 -2.04
C GLY A 3 14.17 10.98 -0.88
N ALA A 4 15.04 11.19 0.12
CA ALA A 4 15.06 10.36 1.33
C ALA A 4 13.76 10.49 2.14
N ARG A 5 13.20 11.71 2.23
CA ARG A 5 11.90 11.93 2.92
C ARG A 5 10.76 11.18 2.24
N ILE A 6 10.70 11.19 0.90
CA ILE A 6 9.70 10.42 0.14
C ILE A 6 9.89 8.93 0.36
N TRP A 7 11.14 8.44 0.33
CA TRP A 7 11.42 7.02 0.52
C TRP A 7 11.00 6.53 1.92
N VAL A 8 11.39 7.26 2.96
CA VAL A 8 10.98 6.99 4.34
C VAL A 8 9.47 7.09 4.50
N LEU A 9 8.82 8.07 3.85
CA LEU A 9 7.37 8.19 3.86
C LEU A 9 6.68 6.95 3.26
N CYS A 10 7.19 6.40 2.15
CA CYS A 10 6.66 5.18 1.54
C CYS A 10 6.85 3.95 2.44
N ILE A 11 8.02 3.81 3.08
CA ILE A 11 8.28 2.73 4.05
C ILE A 11 7.33 2.85 5.24
N ALA A 12 7.24 4.04 5.84
CA ALA A 12 6.38 4.29 6.99
C ALA A 12 4.91 4.05 6.67
N ALA A 13 4.43 4.50 5.49
CA ALA A 13 3.06 4.24 5.08
C ALA A 13 2.77 2.75 4.90
N ALA A 14 3.68 1.98 4.29
CA ALA A 14 3.54 0.55 4.13
C ALA A 14 3.50 -0.19 5.47
N VAL A 15 4.42 0.14 6.39
CA VAL A 15 4.46 -0.44 7.74
C VAL A 15 3.21 -0.11 8.52
N LEU A 16 2.82 1.17 8.58
CA LEU A 16 1.61 1.59 9.29
C LEU A 16 0.36 0.92 8.73
N TYR A 17 0.25 0.82 7.40
CA TYR A 17 -0.85 0.10 6.77
C TYR A 17 -0.82 -1.39 7.14
N GLY A 18 0.33 -2.05 7.04
CA GLY A 18 0.51 -3.46 7.38
C GLY A 18 0.12 -3.75 8.82
N GLU A 19 0.63 -2.99 9.78
CA GLU A 19 0.26 -3.14 11.19
C GLU A 19 -1.24 -2.94 11.40
N LEU A 20 -1.85 -1.89 10.84
CA LEU A 20 -3.28 -1.62 11.00
C LEU A 20 -4.16 -2.71 10.35
N HIS A 21 -3.76 -3.19 9.17
CA HIS A 21 -4.42 -4.28 8.48
C HIS A 21 -4.36 -5.56 9.31
N ASP A 22 -3.17 -5.89 9.82
CA ASP A 22 -2.94 -7.09 10.60
C ASP A 22 -3.59 -7.01 11.98
N GLN A 23 -3.74 -5.81 12.57
CA GLN A 23 -4.51 -5.65 13.80
C GLN A 23 -5.97 -6.05 13.58
N ILE A 24 -6.51 -5.97 12.37
CA ILE A 24 -7.86 -6.45 12.06
C ILE A 24 -7.84 -7.95 11.78
N THR A 25 -7.02 -8.39 10.83
CA THR A 25 -7.02 -9.79 10.34
C THR A 25 -6.55 -10.78 11.41
N ALA A 26 -5.59 -10.42 12.27
CA ALA A 26 -5.19 -11.30 13.38
C ALA A 26 -6.31 -11.57 14.41
N ARG A 27 -7.38 -10.76 14.46
CA ARG A 27 -8.59 -11.08 15.24
C ARG A 27 -9.64 -11.84 14.46
N VAL A 28 -9.54 -11.85 13.12
CA VAL A 28 -10.37 -12.71 12.27
C VAL A 28 -9.86 -14.15 12.37
N CYS A 29 -8.57 -14.39 12.12
CA CYS A 29 -7.97 -15.72 12.25
C CYS A 29 -6.50 -15.65 12.71
N VAL A 30 -6.25 -15.96 14.00
CA VAL A 30 -4.88 -16.06 14.52
C VAL A 30 -4.09 -17.17 13.81
N GLU A 31 -4.77 -18.27 13.45
CA GLU A 31 -4.18 -19.41 12.76
C GLU A 31 -3.60 -19.04 11.38
N TYR A 32 -4.12 -18.00 10.73
CA TYR A 32 -3.50 -17.46 9.52
C TYR A 32 -2.04 -17.02 9.77
N PHE A 33 -1.78 -16.42 10.93
CA PHE A 33 -0.46 -15.90 11.32
C PHE A 33 0.45 -16.94 11.98
N THR A 34 -0.10 -17.98 12.61
CA THR A 34 0.68 -18.99 13.34
C THR A 34 0.86 -20.31 12.59
N ILE A 35 -0.09 -20.67 11.72
CA ILE A 35 -0.05 -21.87 10.87
C ILE A 35 0.22 -21.50 9.41
N GLY A 36 -0.40 -20.42 8.92
CA GLY A 36 -0.25 -19.97 7.54
C GLY A 36 1.12 -19.37 7.21
N HIS A 37 1.95 -19.13 8.21
CA HIS A 37 3.27 -18.52 8.07
C HIS A 37 4.35 -19.30 8.84
N PRO A 38 5.64 -19.17 8.45
CA PRO A 38 6.75 -19.73 9.24
C PRO A 38 6.74 -19.20 10.68
N PRO A 39 7.12 -20.00 11.69
CA PRO A 39 7.07 -19.61 13.10
C PRO A 39 8.18 -18.62 13.46
N VAL A 40 7.98 -17.35 13.11
CA VAL A 40 8.93 -16.25 13.40
C VAL A 40 8.75 -15.73 14.83
N PHE A 41 7.51 -15.73 15.34
CA PHE A 41 7.17 -15.21 16.65
C PHE A 41 6.61 -16.32 17.54
N ALA A 42 7.19 -16.50 18.74
CA ALA A 42 6.71 -17.45 19.74
C ALA A 42 5.57 -16.84 20.58
N THR A 43 4.48 -16.43 19.93
CA THR A 43 3.31 -15.83 20.59
C THR A 43 2.03 -16.07 19.79
N ASP A 44 0.93 -16.29 20.50
CA ASP A 44 -0.42 -16.32 19.92
C ASP A 44 -1.19 -15.01 20.19
N SER A 45 -0.53 -14.00 20.78
CA SER A 45 -1.15 -12.70 21.03
C SER A 45 -1.47 -12.02 19.69
N PRO A 46 -2.76 -11.75 19.38
CA PRO A 46 -3.12 -11.10 18.12
C PRO A 46 -2.44 -9.73 17.97
N THR A 47 -2.24 -8.99 19.06
CA THR A 47 -1.59 -7.67 19.03
C THR A 47 -0.13 -7.79 18.62
N LEU A 48 0.61 -8.72 19.24
CA LEU A 48 2.03 -8.88 18.97
C LEU A 48 2.28 -9.47 17.58
N LEU A 49 1.46 -10.44 17.16
CA LEU A 49 1.49 -10.98 15.81
C LEU A 49 1.25 -9.90 14.77
N ALA A 50 0.24 -9.05 14.97
CA ALA A 50 -0.07 -7.98 14.04
C ALA A 50 1.02 -6.91 13.92
N LEU A 51 1.68 -6.55 15.02
CA LEU A 51 2.83 -5.63 14.97
C LEU A 51 4.03 -6.28 14.26
N GLY A 52 4.33 -7.53 14.59
CA GLY A 52 5.48 -8.26 14.05
C GLY A 52 5.34 -8.55 12.55
N TRP A 53 4.24 -9.18 12.15
CA TRP A 53 3.97 -9.51 10.75
C TRP A 53 3.71 -8.27 9.91
N GLY A 54 2.94 -7.31 10.43
CA GLY A 54 2.65 -6.06 9.75
C GLY A 54 3.92 -5.32 9.35
N PHE A 55 4.93 -5.30 10.23
CA PHE A 55 6.25 -4.77 9.91
C PHE A 55 7.01 -5.65 8.89
N ILE A 56 7.28 -6.92 9.22
CA ILE A 56 8.14 -7.82 8.42
C ILE A 56 7.63 -7.96 6.98
N ALA A 57 6.32 -8.04 6.82
CA ALA A 57 5.71 -8.30 5.54
C ALA A 57 5.72 -7.07 4.62
N THR A 58 5.78 -5.85 5.17
CA THR A 58 5.53 -4.63 4.38
C THR A 58 6.70 -3.64 4.27
N TRP A 59 7.67 -3.63 5.20
CA TRP A 59 8.73 -2.61 5.19
C TRP A 59 9.55 -2.62 3.89
N TRP A 60 9.90 -3.81 3.39
CA TRP A 60 10.72 -3.98 2.19
C TRP A 60 9.92 -3.69 0.92
N VAL A 61 8.62 -3.98 0.92
CA VAL A 61 7.70 -3.60 -0.16
C VAL A 61 7.62 -2.08 -0.28
N GLY A 62 7.43 -1.40 0.85
CA GLY A 62 7.46 0.07 0.91
C GLY A 62 8.81 0.65 0.48
N ALA A 63 9.91 -0.03 0.79
CA ALA A 63 11.24 0.39 0.36
C ALA A 63 11.41 0.29 -1.16
N ILE A 64 11.05 -0.85 -1.78
CA ILE A 64 11.19 -1.07 -3.23
C ILE A 64 10.28 -0.11 -4.01
N LEU A 65 8.99 -0.07 -3.68
CA LEU A 65 8.04 0.81 -4.37
C LEU A 65 8.33 2.29 -4.08
N GLY A 66 8.85 2.61 -2.89
CA GLY A 66 9.30 3.95 -2.53
C GLY A 66 10.43 4.45 -3.44
N LEU A 67 11.39 3.60 -3.82
CA LEU A 67 12.44 4.00 -4.77
C LEU A 67 11.86 4.37 -6.15
N MET A 68 10.87 3.63 -6.62
CA MET A 68 10.14 3.97 -7.84
C MET A 68 9.44 5.33 -7.71
N VAL A 69 8.72 5.58 -6.61
CA VAL A 69 8.07 6.87 -6.35
C VAL A 69 9.08 8.02 -6.28
N VAL A 70 10.24 7.81 -5.64
CA VAL A 70 11.34 8.79 -5.62
C VAL A 70 11.83 9.09 -7.03
N ALA A 71 12.08 8.07 -7.85
CA ALA A 71 12.52 8.24 -9.22
C ALA A 71 11.51 9.09 -10.01
N CYS A 72 10.23 8.72 -9.97
CA CYS A 72 9.14 9.43 -10.63
C CYS A 72 8.96 10.87 -10.12
N ALA A 73 9.20 11.15 -8.85
CA ALA A 73 9.00 12.48 -8.26
C ALA A 73 10.21 13.41 -8.43
N ARG A 74 11.44 12.88 -8.49
CA ARG A 74 12.67 13.66 -8.30
C ARG A 74 13.62 13.68 -9.49
N ILE A 75 13.58 12.67 -10.36
CA ILE A 75 14.48 12.57 -11.53
C ILE A 75 13.97 13.45 -12.68
N GLY A 76 14.90 14.03 -13.43
CA GLY A 76 14.63 14.83 -14.62
C GLY A 76 14.36 16.32 -14.35
N PRO A 77 14.18 17.12 -15.42
CA PRO A 77 14.13 18.58 -15.35
C PRO A 77 12.76 19.14 -14.93
N ARG A 78 11.70 18.31 -14.93
CA ARG A 78 10.34 18.75 -14.57
C ARG A 78 10.26 19.17 -13.10
N PRO A 79 9.30 20.05 -12.70
CA PRO A 79 9.07 20.43 -11.32
C PRO A 79 9.04 19.21 -10.41
N LYS A 80 9.81 19.25 -9.32
CA LYS A 80 9.99 18.08 -8.43
C LYS A 80 8.94 18.14 -7.33
N LEU A 81 8.27 17.03 -7.05
CA LEU A 81 7.31 16.96 -5.95
C LEU A 81 8.01 16.74 -4.61
N SER A 82 7.50 17.38 -3.57
CA SER A 82 7.91 17.19 -2.17
C SER A 82 7.18 16.01 -1.53
N ALA A 83 7.71 15.50 -0.40
CA ALA A 83 7.03 14.45 0.37
C ALA A 83 5.62 14.85 0.80
N ARG A 84 5.43 16.13 1.17
CA ARG A 84 4.13 16.66 1.60
C ARG A 84 3.07 16.57 0.50
N GLU A 85 3.45 16.79 -0.75
CA GLU A 85 2.55 16.70 -1.91
C GLU A 85 2.14 15.26 -2.25
N LEU A 86 2.83 14.27 -1.68
CA LEU A 86 2.55 12.84 -1.87
C LEU A 86 1.77 12.22 -0.71
N LEU A 87 1.61 12.92 0.42
CA LEU A 87 0.87 12.41 1.59
C LEU A 87 -0.56 12.00 1.22
N LEU A 88 -1.34 12.91 0.65
CA LEU A 88 -2.74 12.63 0.32
C LEU A 88 -2.88 11.48 -0.72
N PRO A 89 -2.17 11.50 -1.86
CA PRO A 89 -2.22 10.39 -2.81
C PRO A 89 -1.82 9.04 -2.19
N LEU A 90 -0.81 9.03 -1.33
CA LEU A 90 -0.36 7.81 -0.64
C LEU A 90 -1.41 7.32 0.36
N CYS A 91 -2.03 8.22 1.14
CA CYS A 91 -3.15 7.88 2.02
C CYS A 91 -4.33 7.30 1.23
N CYS A 92 -4.70 7.92 0.11
CA CYS A 92 -5.76 7.39 -0.77
C CYS A 92 -5.44 5.99 -1.27
N LEU A 93 -4.18 5.72 -1.61
CA LEU A 93 -3.71 4.40 -2.04
C LEU A 93 -3.84 3.37 -0.91
N MET A 94 -3.39 3.69 0.30
CA MET A 94 -3.50 2.81 1.47
C MET A 94 -4.97 2.50 1.80
N VAL A 95 -5.83 3.52 1.81
CA VAL A 95 -7.27 3.36 2.05
C VAL A 95 -7.91 2.51 0.95
N GLY A 96 -7.58 2.77 -0.32
CA GLY A 96 -8.07 1.98 -1.45
C GLY A 96 -7.68 0.51 -1.34
N ALA A 97 -6.42 0.23 -1.02
CA ALA A 97 -5.94 -1.15 -0.80
C ALA A 97 -6.69 -1.83 0.35
N GLY A 98 -6.91 -1.12 1.47
CA GLY A 98 -7.67 -1.63 2.61
C GLY A 98 -9.14 -1.94 2.27
N LEU A 99 -9.79 -1.10 1.47
CA LEU A 99 -11.16 -1.35 1.00
C LEU A 99 -11.23 -2.57 0.07
N CYS A 100 -10.28 -2.70 -0.86
CA CYS A 100 -10.19 -3.90 -1.71
C CYS A 100 -9.96 -5.16 -0.88
N ALA A 101 -9.08 -5.09 0.12
CA ALA A 101 -8.81 -6.19 1.04
C ALA A 101 -10.05 -6.60 1.85
N LEU A 102 -10.80 -5.63 2.37
CA LEU A 102 -12.04 -5.86 3.10
C LEU A 102 -13.08 -6.58 2.23
N ILE A 103 -13.31 -6.08 1.01
CA ILE A 103 -14.26 -6.69 0.07
C ILE A 103 -13.83 -8.12 -0.26
N ALA A 104 -12.55 -8.34 -0.55
CA ALA A 104 -12.01 -9.65 -0.86
C ALA A 104 -12.09 -10.61 0.33
N GLY A 105 -11.80 -10.15 1.55
CA GLY A 105 -11.92 -10.96 2.76
C GLY A 105 -13.37 -11.40 3.01
N ILE A 106 -14.34 -10.49 2.86
CA ILE A 106 -15.77 -10.83 2.94
C ILE A 106 -16.15 -11.84 1.85
N ALA A 107 -15.73 -11.62 0.61
CA ALA A 107 -16.00 -12.54 -0.50
C ALA A 107 -15.40 -13.93 -0.26
N GLY A 108 -14.15 -14.00 0.22
CA GLY A 108 -13.47 -15.24 0.57
C GLY A 108 -14.19 -16.00 1.69
N TYR A 109 -14.60 -15.29 2.75
CA TYR A 109 -15.39 -15.87 3.84
C TYR A 109 -16.71 -16.47 3.36
N VAL A 110 -17.48 -15.70 2.58
CA VAL A 110 -18.78 -16.15 2.05
C VAL A 110 -18.61 -17.33 1.10
N SER A 111 -17.61 -17.28 0.21
CA SER A 111 -17.31 -18.37 -0.70
C SER A 111 -16.94 -19.65 0.05
N ALA A 112 -16.12 -19.55 1.10
CA ALA A 112 -15.75 -20.69 1.92
C ALA A 112 -16.94 -21.29 2.68
N ARG A 113 -17.79 -20.45 3.26
CA ARG A 113 -19.01 -20.90 3.99
C ARG A 113 -20.01 -21.60 3.10
N ASN A 114 -20.06 -21.26 1.82
CA ASN A 114 -20.95 -21.87 0.83
C ASN A 114 -20.33 -23.07 0.12
N GLY A 115 -19.11 -23.49 0.50
CA GLY A 115 -18.39 -24.60 -0.14
C GLY A 115 -17.84 -24.28 -1.54
N GLY A 116 -17.79 -23.00 -1.93
CA GLY A 116 -17.18 -22.58 -3.20
C GLY A 116 -15.66 -22.60 -3.18
N VAL A 117 -15.05 -22.51 -1.99
CA VAL A 117 -13.60 -22.63 -1.75
C VAL A 117 -13.37 -23.39 -0.46
N SER A 118 -12.39 -24.29 -0.43
CA SER A 118 -11.99 -25.06 0.75
C SER A 118 -10.52 -24.80 1.11
N LEU A 119 -10.20 -24.92 2.39
CA LEU A 119 -8.82 -24.90 2.87
C LEU A 119 -8.34 -26.34 2.92
N ASP A 120 -7.58 -26.75 1.90
CA ASP A 120 -7.16 -28.14 1.71
C ASP A 120 -5.67 -28.34 1.98
N GLY A 121 -5.23 -29.60 1.86
CA GLY A 121 -3.83 -29.98 2.00
C GLY A 121 -3.27 -29.81 3.41
N TYR A 122 -1.99 -29.44 3.50
CA TYR A 122 -1.28 -29.30 4.78
C TYR A 122 -1.92 -28.25 5.69
N LEU A 123 -2.27 -27.08 5.14
CA LEU A 123 -2.91 -26.00 5.90
C LEU A 123 -4.32 -26.39 6.37
N GLY A 124 -5.08 -27.07 5.51
CA GLY A 124 -6.41 -27.60 5.87
C GLY A 124 -6.35 -28.63 7.00
N ALA A 125 -5.35 -29.51 6.98
CA ALA A 125 -5.17 -30.55 7.98
C ALA A 125 -4.75 -30.00 9.36
N LEU A 126 -3.97 -28.91 9.39
CA LEU A 126 -3.51 -28.30 10.64
C LEU A 126 -4.47 -27.24 11.20
N THR A 127 -5.27 -26.62 10.35
CA THR A 127 -6.20 -25.57 10.78
C THR A 127 -7.51 -26.21 11.24
N PRO A 128 -8.04 -25.88 12.43
CA PRO A 128 -9.35 -26.38 12.86
C PRO A 128 -10.45 -26.08 11.83
N ALA A 129 -11.31 -27.05 11.52
CA ALA A 129 -12.35 -26.90 10.49
C ALA A 129 -13.24 -25.66 10.70
N ALA A 130 -13.53 -25.32 11.96
CA ALA A 130 -14.32 -24.13 12.31
C ALA A 130 -13.64 -22.80 11.91
N LYS A 131 -12.32 -22.81 11.69
CA LYS A 131 -11.50 -21.64 11.34
C LYS A 131 -11.21 -21.51 9.86
N HIS A 132 -11.50 -22.53 9.04
CA HIS A 132 -11.17 -22.54 7.61
C HIS A 132 -11.72 -21.33 6.85
N ALA A 133 -12.98 -20.96 7.08
CA ALA A 133 -13.58 -19.81 6.41
C ALA A 133 -12.92 -18.47 6.81
N ALA A 134 -12.55 -18.31 8.08
CA ALA A 134 -11.85 -17.13 8.56
C ALA A 134 -10.42 -17.07 8.02
N PHE A 135 -9.73 -18.21 7.96
CA PHE A 135 -8.41 -18.33 7.37
C PHE A 135 -8.41 -17.94 5.88
N ILE A 136 -9.39 -18.42 5.12
CA ILE A 136 -9.56 -18.05 3.70
C ILE A 136 -9.88 -16.56 3.55
N ALA A 137 -10.68 -15.99 4.45
CA ALA A 137 -10.96 -14.56 4.47
C ALA A 137 -9.67 -13.75 4.62
N ASP A 138 -8.81 -14.11 5.59
CA ASP A 138 -7.51 -13.46 5.77
C ASP A 138 -6.61 -13.67 4.56
N TRP A 139 -6.52 -14.88 4.01
CA TRP A 139 -5.75 -15.14 2.78
C TRP A 139 -6.15 -14.19 1.65
N TRP A 140 -7.45 -14.08 1.37
CA TRP A 140 -7.99 -13.26 0.30
C TRP A 140 -7.77 -11.77 0.56
N ALA A 141 -7.94 -11.33 1.80
CA ALA A 141 -7.67 -9.96 2.22
C ALA A 141 -6.21 -9.58 1.99
N HIS A 142 -5.25 -10.39 2.45
CA HIS A 142 -3.82 -10.11 2.30
C HIS A 142 -3.38 -10.18 0.83
N THR A 143 -3.79 -11.21 0.09
CA THR A 143 -3.41 -11.33 -1.33
C THR A 143 -3.91 -10.14 -2.14
N THR A 144 -5.15 -9.71 -1.87
CA THR A 144 -5.75 -8.56 -2.56
C THR A 144 -5.12 -7.25 -2.12
N SER A 145 -4.76 -7.09 -0.85
CA SER A 145 -4.10 -5.87 -0.36
C SER A 145 -2.74 -5.67 -1.02
N TYR A 146 -1.93 -6.73 -1.15
CA TYR A 146 -0.67 -6.68 -1.90
C TYR A 146 -0.87 -6.33 -3.37
N ALA A 147 -1.82 -6.99 -4.03
CA ALA A 147 -2.11 -6.74 -5.45
C ALA A 147 -2.59 -5.29 -5.69
N ALA A 148 -3.52 -4.81 -4.86
CA ALA A 148 -4.05 -3.46 -4.93
C ALA A 148 -2.99 -2.41 -4.62
N ALA A 149 -2.14 -2.62 -3.61
CA ALA A 149 -1.06 -1.70 -3.26
C ALA A 149 0.00 -1.64 -4.37
N PHE A 150 0.35 -2.77 -4.98
CA PHE A 150 1.27 -2.83 -6.11
C PHE A 150 0.71 -2.07 -7.34
N ALA A 151 -0.50 -2.43 -7.77
CA ALA A 151 -1.16 -1.77 -8.91
C ALA A 151 -1.38 -0.27 -8.65
N GLY A 152 -1.82 0.08 -7.44
CA GLY A 152 -1.96 1.47 -6.99
C GLY A 152 -0.65 2.23 -7.02
N SER A 153 0.48 1.60 -6.69
CA SER A 153 1.80 2.25 -6.71
C SER A 153 2.30 2.53 -8.12
N LEU A 154 1.98 1.65 -9.08
CA LEU A 154 2.20 1.90 -10.51
C LEU A 154 1.35 3.07 -11.00
N ALA A 155 0.06 3.08 -10.64
CA ALA A 155 -0.86 4.15 -11.00
C ALA A 155 -0.42 5.51 -10.39
N LEU A 156 -0.02 5.52 -9.12
CA LEU A 156 0.50 6.70 -8.44
C LEU A 156 1.77 7.22 -9.12
N SER A 157 2.68 6.33 -9.50
CA SER A 157 3.90 6.70 -10.25
C SER A 157 3.58 7.33 -11.61
N GLY A 158 2.62 6.76 -12.34
CA GLY A 158 2.12 7.35 -13.59
C GLY A 158 1.49 8.72 -13.38
N TRP A 159 0.65 8.86 -12.35
CA TRP A 159 0.03 10.14 -11.97
C TRP A 159 1.06 11.18 -11.57
N ILE A 160 2.14 10.83 -10.85
CA ILE A 160 3.23 11.73 -10.50
C ILE A 160 3.89 12.28 -11.78
N VAL A 161 4.25 11.39 -12.71
CA VAL A 161 4.88 11.79 -13.98
C VAL A 161 3.97 12.73 -14.76
N TRP A 162 2.69 12.38 -14.86
CA TRP A 162 1.66 13.18 -15.52
C TRP A 162 1.51 14.56 -14.86
N ARG A 163 1.32 14.61 -13.54
CA ARG A 163 1.17 15.85 -12.76
C ARG A 163 2.36 16.79 -12.94
N ARG A 164 3.58 16.26 -12.91
CA ARG A 164 4.81 17.04 -13.13
C ARG A 164 4.86 17.63 -14.54
N ALA A 165 4.40 16.90 -15.55
CA ALA A 165 4.34 17.39 -16.92
C ALA A 165 3.29 18.51 -17.10
N TRP A 166 2.14 18.40 -16.42
CA TRP A 166 1.11 19.45 -16.43
C TRP A 166 1.60 20.74 -15.79
N GLN A 167 2.29 20.67 -14.65
CA GLN A 167 2.85 21.86 -14.00
C GLN A 167 3.85 22.62 -14.88
N THR A 168 4.66 21.91 -15.67
CA THR A 168 5.57 22.53 -16.65
C THR A 168 4.78 23.31 -17.71
N ARG A 169 3.73 22.72 -18.28
CA ARG A 169 2.91 23.37 -19.32
C ARG A 169 2.20 24.62 -18.80
N SER A 170 1.57 24.52 -17.62
CA SER A 170 0.88 25.65 -17.00
C SER A 170 1.85 26.78 -16.63
N GLY A 171 3.07 26.45 -16.19
CA GLY A 171 4.12 27.44 -15.92
C GLY A 171 4.57 28.19 -17.17
N SER A 172 4.79 27.49 -18.29
CA SER A 172 5.15 28.12 -19.57
C SER A 172 4.04 29.05 -20.10
N ALA A 173 2.77 28.62 -20.02
CA ALA A 173 1.64 29.45 -20.44
C ALA A 173 1.48 30.72 -19.58
N ALA A 174 1.79 30.66 -18.28
CA ALA A 174 1.74 31.83 -17.40
C ALA A 174 2.87 32.84 -17.69
N VAL A 175 4.05 32.38 -18.13
CA VAL A 175 5.16 33.26 -18.52
C VAL A 175 4.86 33.99 -19.84
N GLU A 176 4.20 33.32 -20.78
CA GLU A 176 3.84 33.89 -22.09
C GLU A 176 2.78 35.00 -21.98
N LEU A 177 1.91 34.94 -20.97
CA LEU A 177 0.84 35.93 -20.72
C LEU A 177 1.28 37.10 -19.82
N ALA A 178 2.51 37.10 -19.29
CA ALA A 178 2.99 38.22 -18.47
C ALA A 178 3.28 39.44 -19.38
N PRO A 179 2.62 40.59 -19.18
CA PRO A 179 2.83 41.75 -20.04
C PRO A 179 4.29 42.19 -19.98
N VAL A 180 4.94 42.24 -21.15
CA VAL A 180 6.28 42.80 -21.32
C VAL A 180 6.23 44.23 -20.78
N LYS A 181 6.88 44.48 -19.64
CA LYS A 181 7.10 45.84 -19.15
C LYS A 181 8.03 46.51 -20.16
N THR A 182 7.45 47.20 -21.14
CA THR A 182 8.19 48.06 -22.05
C THR A 182 8.82 49.16 -21.20
N GLY A 183 10.12 49.04 -20.97
CA GLY A 183 10.90 50.07 -20.30
C GLY A 183 10.80 51.36 -21.10
N HIS A 184 10.32 52.43 -20.46
CA HIS A 184 10.50 53.78 -20.97
C HIS A 184 12.00 54.09 -20.96
N VAL A 185 12.59 54.13 -22.15
CA VAL A 185 13.89 54.74 -22.39
C VAL A 185 13.65 56.25 -22.41
N SER A 186 14.14 56.93 -21.38
CA SER A 186 14.28 58.39 -21.32
C SER A 186 15.66 58.81 -21.78
#